data_AF-A0A1I2DRW8-F1
#
_entry.id   AF-A0A1I2DRW8-F1
#
_cell.length_a   1.000
_cell.length_b   1.000
_cell.length_c   1.000
_cell.angle_alpha   90.00
_cell.angle_beta   90.00
_cell.angle_gamma   90.00
#
_symmetry.space_group_name_H-M   'P 1'
#
loop_
_entity.id
_entity.type
_entity.pdbx_description
1 polymer ?
#
loop_
_entity_poly.entity_id
_entity_poly.type
_entity_poly.pdbx_seq_one_letter_code
_entity_poly.pdbx_strand_id
1 'polypeptide(L)'
;MFVDRSLKKDAALVASVPKTTIRRNAVRTAIKRLQALPTPARWPLAEYRLRKREFDEFRAISRRILKGEEPPEGDVLRLQMYASMIFESIDRADKDELAAVAAE
;
A
#
# COMPACT_ATOMS: atom_id res chain seq x y z
N MET A 1 -4.35 15.46 9.11
CA MET A 1 -4.60 14.77 7.83
C MET A 1 -5.15 13.36 8.12
N PHE A 2 -6.47 13.10 7.97
CA PHE A 2 -7.10 11.82 8.42
C PHE A 2 -6.87 10.61 7.50
N VAL A 3 -6.16 10.81 6.39
CA VAL A 3 -6.04 9.85 5.30
C VAL A 3 -5.01 8.75 5.65
N ASP A 4 -3.98 9.04 6.45
CA ASP A 4 -2.86 8.11 6.69
C ASP A 4 -3.16 6.90 7.59
N ARG A 5 -3.90 7.06 8.71
CA ARG A 5 -4.10 5.94 9.65
C ARG A 5 -4.93 4.78 9.08
N SER A 6 -5.93 5.07 8.26
CA SER A 6 -6.73 4.01 7.61
C SER A 6 -5.92 3.32 6.52
N LEU A 7 -5.13 4.08 5.76
CA LEU A 7 -4.26 3.53 4.71
C LEU A 7 -3.12 2.69 5.27
N LYS A 8 -2.52 3.11 6.39
CA LYS A 8 -1.52 2.34 7.14
C LYS A 8 -2.07 0.95 7.50
N LYS A 9 -3.29 0.89 8.02
CA LYS A 9 -3.96 -0.38 8.36
C LYS A 9 -4.25 -1.23 7.12
N ASP A 10 -4.72 -0.61 6.04
CA ASP A 10 -4.99 -1.29 4.77
C ASP A 10 -3.70 -1.87 4.17
N ALA A 11 -2.59 -1.12 4.20
CA ALA A 11 -1.27 -1.57 3.75
C ALA A 11 -0.74 -2.73 4.61
N ALA A 12 -0.81 -2.62 5.94
CA ALA A 12 -0.42 -3.68 6.86
C ALA A 12 -1.24 -4.96 6.63
N LEU A 13 -2.55 -4.83 6.41
CA LEU A 13 -3.42 -5.97 6.12
C LEU A 13 -2.97 -6.67 4.84
N VAL A 14 -2.81 -5.94 3.73
CA VAL A 14 -2.41 -6.55 2.45
C VAL A 14 -1.02 -7.18 2.55
N ALA A 15 -0.07 -6.57 3.26
CA ALA A 15 1.27 -7.10 3.45
C ALA A 15 1.32 -8.41 4.26
N SER A 16 0.42 -8.59 5.23
CA SER A 16 0.50 -9.68 6.23
C SER A 16 -0.45 -10.85 6.01
N VAL A 17 -1.46 -10.71 5.14
CA VAL A 17 -2.44 -11.77 4.93
C VAL A 17 -1.83 -13.03 4.30
N PRO A 18 -2.29 -14.24 4.66
CA PRO A 18 -1.93 -15.45 3.92
C PRO A 18 -2.32 -15.32 2.44
N LYS A 19 -1.47 -15.82 1.53
CA LYS A 19 -1.71 -15.75 0.07
C LYS A 19 -3.08 -16.31 -0.33
N THR A 20 -3.50 -17.39 0.32
CA THR A 20 -4.81 -18.03 0.13
C THR A 20 -6.00 -17.13 0.45
N THR A 21 -5.79 -16.05 1.22
CA THR A 21 -6.82 -15.12 1.66
C THR A 21 -6.80 -13.77 0.94
N ILE A 22 -5.90 -13.58 -0.02
CA ILE A 22 -5.75 -12.31 -0.79
C ILE A 22 -7.04 -11.91 -1.51
N ARG A 23 -7.89 -12.88 -1.82
CA ARG A 23 -9.19 -12.70 -2.49
C ARG A 23 -10.35 -12.38 -1.55
N ARG A 24 -10.16 -12.41 -0.23
CA ARG A 24 -11.22 -12.07 0.74
C ARG A 24 -11.65 -10.61 0.54
N ASN A 25 -12.94 -10.33 0.73
CA ASN A 25 -13.52 -9.01 0.50
C ASN A 25 -12.81 -7.89 1.28
N ALA A 26 -12.42 -8.14 2.53
CA ALA A 26 -11.68 -7.17 3.33
C ALA A 26 -10.34 -6.78 2.67
N VAL A 27 -9.60 -7.76 2.16
CA VAL A 27 -8.31 -7.55 1.49
C VAL A 27 -8.51 -6.86 0.14
N ARG A 28 -9.53 -7.25 -0.64
CA ARG A 28 -9.89 -6.57 -1.89
C ARG A 28 -10.27 -5.11 -1.66
N THR A 29 -11.02 -4.81 -0.59
CA THR A 29 -11.34 -3.43 -0.21
C THR A 29 -10.08 -2.63 0.15
N ALA A 30 -9.17 -3.22 0.93
CA ALA A 30 -7.89 -2.60 1.25
C ALA A 30 -7.04 -2.34 -0.01
N ILE A 31 -6.90 -3.33 -0.90
CA ILE A 31 -6.22 -3.18 -2.20
C ILE A 31 -6.84 -2.04 -3.02
N LYS A 32 -8.18 -1.96 -3.09
CA LYS A 32 -8.89 -0.91 -3.83
C LYS A 32 -8.57 0.48 -3.27
N ARG A 33 -8.52 0.64 -1.95
CA ARG A 33 -8.17 1.91 -1.30
C ARG A 33 -6.72 2.29 -1.56
N LEU A 34 -5.79 1.34 -1.45
CA LEU A 34 -4.37 1.55 -1.76
C LEU A 34 -4.14 1.86 -3.25
N GLN A 35 -4.94 1.29 -4.15
CA GLN A 35 -4.82 1.58 -5.58
C GLN A 35 -5.28 3.00 -5.95
N ALA A 36 -6.27 3.54 -5.22
CA ALA A 36 -6.82 4.88 -5.43
C ALA A 36 -5.88 6.02 -5.02
N LEU A 37 -4.75 5.67 -4.39
CA LEU A 37 -3.74 6.61 -3.97
C LEU A 37 -3.11 7.37 -5.15
N PRO A 38 -2.79 8.67 -5.01
CA PRO A 38 -2.10 9.42 -6.04
C PRO A 38 -0.71 8.83 -6.29
N THR A 39 -0.23 8.94 -7.53
CA THR A 39 1.11 8.46 -7.91
C THR A 39 2.16 9.14 -7.01
N PRO A 40 3.21 8.42 -6.54
CA PRO A 40 4.17 8.93 -5.55
C PRO A 40 4.71 10.32 -5.86
N ALA A 41 4.95 10.68 -7.13
CA ALA A 41 5.40 12.02 -7.54
C ALA A 41 4.51 13.20 -7.09
N ARG A 42 3.27 12.96 -6.65
CA ARG A 42 2.33 13.98 -6.15
C ARG A 42 2.00 13.79 -4.66
N TRP A 43 2.67 12.87 -3.98
CA TRP A 43 2.46 12.59 -2.56
C TRP A 43 3.72 12.97 -1.78
N PRO A 44 3.63 13.58 -0.58
CA PRO A 44 4.75 13.65 0.36
C PRO A 44 5.48 12.32 0.63
N LEU A 45 4.90 11.16 0.30
CA LEU A 45 5.60 9.86 0.37
C LEU A 45 6.58 9.61 -0.79
N ALA A 46 6.70 10.52 -1.77
CA ALA A 46 7.65 10.40 -2.89
C ALA A 46 9.11 10.28 -2.43
N GLU A 47 9.45 10.94 -1.32
CA GLU A 47 10.78 10.86 -0.71
C GLU A 47 11.07 9.46 -0.17
N TYR A 48 10.04 8.69 0.18
CA TYR A 48 10.16 7.38 0.78
C TYR A 48 9.94 6.27 -0.25
N ARG A 49 11.03 6.02 -0.99
CA ARG A 49 11.45 4.77 -1.66
C ARG A 49 10.57 4.09 -2.71
N LEU A 50 9.28 4.40 -2.85
CA LEU A 50 8.45 3.75 -3.87
C LEU A 50 8.60 4.46 -5.21
N ARG A 51 9.42 3.89 -6.10
CA ARG A 51 9.60 4.43 -7.45
C ARG A 51 8.29 4.32 -8.22
N LYS A 52 8.07 5.24 -9.16
CA LYS A 52 6.91 5.23 -10.06
C LYS A 52 6.64 3.86 -10.68
N ARG A 53 7.71 3.15 -11.08
CA ARG A 53 7.62 1.81 -11.67
C ARG A 53 7.02 0.78 -10.71
N GLU A 54 7.44 0.77 -9.45
CA GLU A 54 6.94 -0.17 -8.44
C GLU A 54 5.47 0.08 -8.13
N PHE A 55 5.06 1.35 -8.12
CA PHE A 55 3.65 1.73 -7.94
C PHE A 55 2.77 1.36 -9.15
N ASP A 56 3.30 1.54 -10.36
CA ASP A 56 2.62 1.13 -11.59
C ASP A 56 2.45 -0.40 -11.64
N GLU A 57 3.47 -1.16 -11.22
CA GLU A 57 3.43 -2.62 -11.08
C GLU A 57 2.42 -3.05 -10.00
N PHE A 58 2.41 -2.40 -8.82
CA PHE A 58 1.40 -2.60 -7.78
C PHE A 58 -0.03 -2.40 -8.32
N ARG A 59 -0.27 -1.31 -9.05
CA ARG A 59 -1.58 -1.03 -9.68
C ARG A 59 -1.95 -2.04 -10.74
N ALA A 60 -1.00 -2.57 -11.50
CA ALA A 60 -1.26 -3.60 -12.50
C ALA A 60 -1.73 -4.90 -11.84
N ILE A 61 -0.99 -5.37 -10.83
CA ILE A 61 -1.35 -6.60 -10.09
C ILE A 61 -2.68 -6.41 -9.35
N SER A 62 -2.87 -5.27 -8.68
CA SER A 62 -4.11 -4.93 -7.98
C SER A 62 -5.33 -4.98 -8.91
N ARG A 63 -5.21 -4.45 -10.13
CA ARG A 63 -6.31 -4.48 -11.11
C ARG A 63 -6.72 -5.90 -11.48
N ARG A 64 -5.76 -6.81 -11.69
CA ARG A 64 -6.04 -8.21 -12.01
C ARG A 64 -6.81 -8.90 -10.88
N ILE A 65 -6.34 -8.71 -9.64
CA ILE A 65 -6.99 -9.27 -8.44
C ILE A 65 -8.40 -8.71 -8.26
N LEU A 66 -8.58 -7.40 -8.46
CA LEU A 66 -9.88 -6.75 -8.32
C LEU A 66 -10.87 -7.16 -9.41
N LYS A 67 -10.39 -7.47 -10.62
CA LYS A 67 -11.19 -8.08 -11.70
C LYS A 67 -11.58 -9.53 -11.46
N GLY A 68 -11.02 -10.18 -10.43
CA GLY A 68 -11.29 -11.58 -10.10
C GLY A 68 -10.40 -12.58 -10.82
N GLU A 69 -9.37 -12.13 -11.53
CA GLU A 69 -8.37 -13.02 -12.13
C GLU A 69 -7.61 -13.81 -11.04
N GLU A 70 -7.03 -14.95 -11.41
CA GLU A 70 -6.10 -15.68 -10.54
C GLU A 70 -4.70 -15.11 -10.67
N PRO A 71 -4.23 -14.33 -9.68
CA PRO A 71 -2.85 -13.87 -9.72
C PRO A 71 -1.93 -15.08 -9.54
N PRO A 72 -0.86 -15.19 -10.35
CA PRO A 72 0.19 -16.16 -10.06
C PRO A 72 0.81 -15.85 -8.70
N GLU A 73 1.37 -16.86 -8.04
CA GLU A 73 1.91 -16.71 -6.68
C GLU A 73 2.97 -15.60 -6.57
N GLY A 74 3.78 -15.43 -7.62
CA GLY A 74 4.77 -14.36 -7.71
C GLY A 74 4.15 -12.96 -7.72
N ASP A 75 2.97 -12.78 -8.31
CA ASP A 75 2.26 -11.50 -8.31
C ASP A 75 1.69 -11.19 -6.92
N VAL A 76 1.18 -12.21 -6.21
CA VAL A 76 0.73 -12.03 -4.82
C VAL A 76 1.90 -11.61 -3.93
N LEU A 77 3.05 -12.27 -4.06
CA LEU A 77 4.25 -11.90 -3.30
C LEU A 77 4.71 -10.46 -3.59
N ARG A 78 4.75 -10.06 -4.86
CA ARG A 78 5.09 -8.68 -5.25
C ARG A 78 4.10 -7.68 -4.70
N LEU A 79 2.80 -7.97 -4.76
CA LEU A 79 1.76 -7.11 -4.18
C LEU A 79 2.00 -6.90 -2.68
N GLN A 80 2.29 -7.98 -1.95
CA GLN A 80 2.55 -7.93 -0.51
C GLN A 80 3.81 -7.12 -0.19
N MET A 81 4.87 -7.30 -0.99
CA MET A 81 6.10 -6.52 -0.88
C MET A 81 5.83 -5.03 -1.09
N TYR A 82 5.11 -4.64 -2.14
CA TYR A 82 4.75 -3.24 -2.38
C TYR A 82 3.86 -2.67 -1.28
N ALA A 83 2.90 -3.45 -0.78
CA ALA A 83 2.08 -3.04 0.35
C ALA A 83 2.91 -2.82 1.62
N SER A 84 3.93 -3.64 1.87
CA SER A 84 4.88 -3.45 2.97
C SER A 84 5.67 -2.14 2.81
N MET A 85 6.14 -1.84 1.59
CA MET A 85 6.85 -0.58 1.34
C MET A 85 5.92 0.63 1.55
N ILE A 86 4.66 0.56 1.10
CA ILE A 86 3.65 1.62 1.34
C ILE A 86 3.43 1.81 2.85
N PHE A 87 3.31 0.71 3.61
CA PHE A 87 3.18 0.76 5.06
C PHE A 87 4.37 1.46 5.72
N GLU A 88 5.60 1.07 5.37
CA GLU A 88 6.81 1.67 5.93
C GLU A 88 6.94 3.16 5.59
N SER A 89 6.57 3.57 4.37
CA SER A 89 6.57 4.98 3.97
C SER A 89 5.58 5.79 4.80
N ILE A 90 4.35 5.28 5.01
CA ILE A 90 3.35 5.93 5.85
C ILE A 90 3.79 5.96 7.33
N ASP A 91 4.35 4.85 7.84
CA ASP A 91 4.82 4.76 9.23
C ASP A 91 5.94 5.75 9.54
N ARG A 92 6.86 5.97 8.59
CA ARG A 92 7.93 6.96 8.74
C ARG A 92 7.38 8.39 8.72
N ALA A 93 6.52 8.72 7.75
CA ALA A 93 5.90 10.05 7.68
C ALA A 93 5.09 10.40 8.95
N ASP A 94 4.36 9.43 9.50
CA ASP A 94 3.62 9.55 10.77
C ASP A 94 4.57 9.85 11.96
N LYS A 95 5.77 9.24 11.98
CA LYS A 95 6.78 9.49 13.01
C LYS A 95 7.48 10.84 12.85
N ASP A 96 7.78 11.26 11.63
CA ASP A 96 8.39 12.57 11.34
C ASP A 96 7.43 13.72 11.73
N GLU A 97 6.13 13.59 11.43
CA GLU A 97 5.11 14.58 11.83
C GLU A 97 5.00 14.66 13.36
N LEU A 98 4.97 13.53 14.06
CA LEU A 98 4.95 13.49 15.53
C LEU A 98 6.20 14.13 16.15
N ALA A 99 7.37 13.92 15.56
CA ALA A 99 8.63 14.51 16.02
C ALA A 99 8.65 16.03 15.81
N ALA A 100 8.14 16.53 14.68
CA ALA A 100 8.03 17.96 14.41
C ALA A 100 7.07 18.66 15.40
N VAL A 101 5.91 18.05 15.67
CA VAL A 101 4.92 18.60 16.62
C VAL A 101 5.43 18.59 18.07
N ALA A 102 6.24 17.61 18.45
CA ALA A 102 6.82 17.54 19.80
C ALA A 102 8.00 18.51 20.04
N ALA A 103 8.51 19.14 18.97
CA ALA A 103 9.61 20.10 19.02
C ALA A 103 9.14 21.57 18.99
N GLU A 104 7.83 21.82 18.81
CA GLU A 104 7.15 23.11 19.02
C GLU A 104 6.61 23.23 20.45
#